data_AF-A0A9X4H1V4-F1
#
_entry.id   AF-A0A9X4H1V4-F1
#
_cell.length_a   1.000
_cell.length_b   1.000
_cell.length_c   1.000
_cell.angle_alpha   90.00
_cell.angle_beta   90.00
_cell.angle_gamma   90.00
#
_symmetry.space_group_name_H-M   'P 1'
#
loop_
_entity.id
_entity.type
_entity.pdbx_description
1 polymer ?
#
loop_
_entity_poly.entity_id
_entity_poly.type
_entity_poly.pdbx_seq_one_letter_code
_entity_poly.pdbx_strand_id
1 'polypeptide(L)' 'MIILVLLAFALIIWLEVPGLVRKKMWRELAAFSVFLVIGMALTIPQVYGIRPFKPNAPIEALFKPLADFLRKP' A
#
# COMPACT_ATOMS: atom_id res chain seq x y z
N MET A 1 2.90 -4.83 14.66
CA MET A 1 2.71 -4.10 13.39
C MET A 1 1.72 -4.81 12.46
N ILE A 2 1.94 -6.07 12.08
CA ILE A 2 1.02 -6.79 11.17
C ILE A 2 -0.42 -6.91 11.68
N ILE A 3 -0.62 -7.08 13.00
CA ILE A 3 -1.95 -7.16 13.62
C ILE A 3 -2.75 -5.87 13.40
N LEU A 4 -2.10 -4.70 13.50
CA LEU A 4 -2.74 -3.40 13.27
C LEU A 4 -3.15 -3.23 11.81
N VAL A 5 -2.32 -3.72 10.88
CA VAL A 5 -2.62 -3.71 9.44
C VAL A 5 -3.85 -4.57 9.16
N LEU A 6 -3.90 -5.78 9.69
CA LEU A 6 -5.06 -6.66 9.55
C LEU A 6 -6.33 -6.05 10.15
N LEU A 7 -6.23 -5.39 11.30
CA LEU A 7 -7.33 -4.67 11.94
C LEU A 7 -7.84 -3.52 11.07
N ALA A 8 -6.94 -2.75 10.45
CA ALA A 8 -7.32 -1.67 9.54
C ALA A 8 -8.08 -2.19 8.31
N PHE A 9 -7.57 -3.25 7.66
CA PHE A 9 -8.27 -3.88 6.53
C PHE A 9 -9.62 -4.49 6.96
N ALA A 10 -9.70 -5.11 8.13
CA ALA A 10 -10.96 -5.64 8.66
C ALA A 10 -12.00 -4.53 8.90
N LEU A 11 -11.58 -3.37 9.43
CA LEU A 11 -12.45 -2.21 9.62
C LEU A 11 -12.96 -1.64 8.29
N ILE A 12 -12.07 -1.52 7.30
CA ILE A 12 -12.43 -1.08 5.94
C ILE A 12 -13.47 -2.03 5.32
N ILE A 13 -13.24 -3.34 5.39
CA ILE A 13 -14.19 -4.35 4.93
C ILE A 13 -15.53 -4.20 5.67
N TRP A 14 -15.51 -4.02 6.98
CA TRP A 14 -16.72 -3.89 7.80
C TRP A 14 -17.55 -2.65 7.43
N LEU A 15 -16.91 -1.54 7.05
CA LEU A 15 -17.60 -0.31 6.69
C LEU A 15 -18.12 -0.35 5.25
N GLU A 16 -17.29 -0.78 4.28
CA GLU A 16 -17.66 -0.76 2.86
C GLU A 16 -18.54 -1.95 2.44
N VAL A 17 -18.16 -3.19 2.77
CA VAL A 17 -18.81 -4.39 2.23
C VAL A 17 -20.30 -4.49 2.54
N PRO A 18 -20.81 -4.25 3.76
CA PRO A 18 -22.24 -4.35 4.01
C PRO A 18 -23.04 -3.29 3.24
N GLY A 19 -22.46 -2.11 3.00
CA GLY A 19 -23.08 -1.06 2.17
C GLY A 19 -23.23 -1.51 0.72
N LEU A 20 -22.18 -2.07 0.14
CA LEU A 20 -22.17 -2.54 -1.25
C LEU A 20 -23.06 -3.77 -1.47
N VAL A 21 -23.05 -4.73 -0.53
CA VAL A 21 -23.89 -5.93 -0.59
C VAL A 21 -25.37 -5.58 -0.46
N ARG A 22 -25.74 -4.68 0.46
CA ARG A 22 -27.14 -4.22 0.61
C ARG A 22 -27.68 -3.55 -0.64
N LYS A 23 -26.84 -2.80 -1.36
CA LYS A 23 -27.22 -2.14 -2.62
C LYS A 23 -27.11 -3.04 -3.86
N LYS A 24 -26.74 -4.33 -3.70
CA LYS A 24 -26.46 -5.28 -4.80
C LYS A 24 -25.44 -4.74 -5.82
N MET A 25 -24.48 -3.93 -5.36
CA MET A 25 -23.47 -3.30 -6.21
C MET A 25 -22.27 -4.23 -6.44
N TRP A 26 -22.51 -5.38 -7.07
CA TRP A 26 -21.50 -6.43 -7.27
C TRP A 26 -20.29 -5.97 -8.09
N ARG A 27 -20.50 -5.08 -9.05
CA ARG A 27 -19.43 -4.54 -9.91
C ARG A 27 -18.49 -3.63 -9.13
N GLU A 28 -19.03 -2.88 -8.17
CA GLU A 28 -18.24 -2.04 -7.27
C GLU A 28 -17.57 -2.86 -6.19
N LEU A 29 -18.22 -3.94 -5.73
CA LEU A 29 -17.62 -4.85 -4.76
C LEU A 29 -16.40 -5.54 -5.36
N ALA A 30 -16.46 -5.89 -6.64
CA ALA A 30 -15.31 -6.40 -7.37
C ALA A 30 -14.19 -5.35 -7.48
N ALA A 31 -14.51 -4.11 -7.88
CA ALA A 31 -13.52 -3.04 -7.96
C ALA A 31 -12.86 -2.76 -6.60
N PHE A 32 -13.65 -2.63 -5.54
CA PHE A 32 -13.17 -2.48 -4.17
C PHE A 32 -12.28 -3.64 -3.74
N SER A 33 -12.68 -4.88 -4.02
CA SER A 33 -11.88 -6.06 -3.69
C SER A 33 -10.53 -6.06 -4.41
N VAL A 34 -10.49 -5.65 -5.69
CA VAL A 34 -9.23 -5.50 -6.42
C VAL A 34 -8.32 -4.47 -5.75
N PHE A 35 -8.86 -3.29 -5.41
CA PHE A 35 -8.09 -2.27 -4.68
C PHE A 35 -7.62 -2.75 -3.31
N LEU A 36 -8.46 -3.49 -2.58
CA LEU A 36 -8.14 -4.06 -1.28
C LEU A 36 -6.98 -5.05 -1.37
N VAL A 37 -7.02 -5.96 -2.36
CA VAL A 37 -5.96 -6.93 -2.61
C VAL A 37 -4.65 -6.23 -3.00
N ILE A 38 -4.71 -5.20 -3.84
CA ILE A 38 -3.52 -4.39 -4.18
C ILE A 38 -2.95 -3.73 -2.92
N GLY A 39 -3.78 -3.11 -2.10
CA GLY A 39 -3.36 -2.49 -0.83
C GLY A 39 -2.70 -3.51 0.11
N MET A 40 -3.27 -4.70 0.25
CA MET A 40 -2.69 -5.79 1.04
C MET A 40 -1.37 -6.27 0.46
N ALA A 41 -1.30 -6.48 -0.86
CA ALA A 41 -0.09 -6.92 -1.55
C ALA A 41 1.05 -5.91 -1.45
N LEU A 42 0.76 -4.62 -1.33
CA LEU A 42 1.77 -3.58 -1.06
C LEU A 42 2.16 -3.52 0.42
N THR A 43 1.19 -3.64 1.33
CA THR A 43 1.43 -3.43 2.77
C THR A 43 2.11 -4.63 3.43
N ILE A 44 1.74 -5.86 3.05
CA ILE A 44 2.30 -7.08 3.66
C ILE A 44 3.82 -7.13 3.51
N PRO A 45 4.41 -7.03 2.30
CA PRO A 45 5.87 -7.02 2.13
C PRO A 45 6.53 -5.86 2.87
N GLN A 46 5.92 -4.68 2.88
CA GLN A 46 6.44 -3.50 3.59
C GLN A 46 6.57 -3.76 5.10
N VAL A 47 5.60 -4.44 5.73
CA VAL A 47 5.66 -4.78 7.16
C VAL A 47 6.78 -5.77 7.46
N TYR A 48 7.08 -6.68 6.54
CA TYR A 48 8.20 -7.62 6.66
C TYR A 48 9.56 -6.99 6.26
N GLY A 49 9.59 -5.69 5.94
CA GLY A 49 10.81 -4.99 5.50
C GLY A 49 11.23 -5.33 4.06
N ILE A 50 10.48 -6.17 3.36
CA ILE A 50 10.68 -6.50 1.96
C ILE A 50 10.01 -5.38 1.16
N ARG A 51 10.79 -4.39 0.72
CA ARG A 51 10.31 -3.35 -0.20
C ARG A 51 10.64 -3.79 -1.63
N PRO A 52 9.74 -4.48 -2.35
CA PRO A 52 10.00 -4.91 -3.72
C PRO A 52 10.25 -3.70 -4.65
N PHE A 53 9.61 -2.58 -4.34
CA PHE A 53 9.87 -1.29 -4.99
C PHE A 53 10.34 -0.30 -3.93
N LYS A 54 11.44 0.40 -4.21
CA LYS A 54 11.88 1.59 -3.48
C LYS A 54 11.23 2.80 -4.17
N PRO A 55 10.14 3.38 -3.64
CA PRO A 55 9.47 4.51 -4.30
C PRO A 55 10.37 5.75 -4.40
N ASN A 56 11.34 5.85 -3.50
CA ASN A 56 12.37 6.86 -3.50
C ASN A 56 13.51 6.58 -4.48
N ALA A 57 13.59 5.43 -5.15
CA ALA A 57 14.71 5.13 -6.06
C ALA A 57 14.95 6.19 -7.16
N PRO A 58 13.91 6.77 -7.81
CA PRO A 58 14.12 7.83 -8.80
C PRO A 58 14.65 9.12 -8.17
N ILE A 59 14.13 9.46 -6.99
CA ILE A 59 14.57 10.62 -6.22
C ILE A 59 16.02 10.40 -5.76
N GLU A 60 16.32 9.21 -5.23
CA GLU A 60 17.65 8.82 -4.79
C GLU A 60 18.65 8.84 -5.95
N ALA A 61 18.27 8.41 -7.15
CA ALA A 61 19.10 8.49 -8.35
C ALA A 61 19.38 9.94 -8.79
N LEU A 62 18.38 10.83 -8.68
CA LEU A 62 18.52 12.24 -9.03
C LEU A 62 19.41 13.00 -8.03
N PHE A 63 19.27 12.71 -6.74
CA PHE A 63 19.98 13.41 -5.66
C PHE A 63 21.33 12.78 -5.30
N LYS A 64 21.59 11.51 -5.68
CA LYS A 64 22.88 10.84 -5.49
C LYS A 64 24.09 11.65 -5.99
N PRO A 65 24.12 12.15 -7.23
CA PRO A 65 25.29 12.88 -7.73
C PRO A 65 25.57 14.15 -6.92
N LEU A 66 24.52 14.83 -6.45
CA LEU A 66 24.65 16.01 -5.60
C LEU A 66 25.14 15.64 -4.18
N ALA A 67 24.59 14.56 -3.61
CA ALA A 67 25.01 14.05 -2.31
C ALA A 67 26.47 13.58 -2.32
N ASP A 68 26.92 12.90 -3.38
CA ASP A 68 28.30 12.44 -3.54
C ASP A 68 29.27 13.62 -3.76
N PHE A 69 28.83 14.68 -4.44
CA PHE A 69 29.61 15.91 -4.60
C PHE A 69 29.81 16.66 -3.27
N LEU A 70 28.74 16.78 -2.46
CA LEU A 70 28.78 17.44 -1.15
C LEU A 70 29.46 16.60 -0.06
N ARG A 71 29.55 15.28 -0.25
CA ARG A 71 30.21 14.35 0.69
C ARG A 71 31.72 14.32 0.51
N LYS A 72 32.24 14.85 -0.61
CA LYS A 72 33.67 15.05 -0.80
C LYS A 72 34.13 16.26 0.04
N PRO A 73 35.18 16.14 0.87
CA PRO A 73 35.67 17.23 1.70
C PRO A 73 36.17 18.41 0.86
#